data_AF-A0AAW7X613-F1
#
_entry.id   AF-A0AAW7X613-F1
#
_cell.length_a   1.000
_cell.length_b   1.000
_cell.length_c   1.000
_cell.angle_alpha   90.00
_cell.angle_beta   90.00
_cell.angle_gamma   90.00
#
_symmetry.space_group_name_H-M   'P 1'
#
loop_
_entity.id
_entity.type
_entity.pdbx_description
1 polymer ?
#
loop_
_entity_poly.entity_id
_entity_poly.type
_entity_poly.pdbx_seq_one_letter_code
_entity_poly.pdbx_strand_id
1 'polypeptide(L)'
;MSHHPAKTEQDNRFVLESISELLESTGSDIGRLSTTCCQPEKSERMQALLREFKQVGQPYECVSYGDKLIEFAEKTGSIIGGMHVTCCSPDREQIYQNLLKHINQLFLLAWRLKGVAHE
;
A
#
# COMPACT_ATOMS: atom_id res chain seq x y z
N MET A 1 -27.76 -12.68 23.06
CA MET A 1 -26.40 -12.42 22.54
C MET A 1 -26.53 -11.20 21.64
N SER A 2 -26.22 -10.01 22.16
CA SER A 2 -26.44 -8.75 21.44
C SER A 2 -25.24 -8.48 20.52
N HIS A 3 -25.38 -8.78 19.23
CA HIS A 3 -24.49 -8.24 18.21
C HIS A 3 -24.61 -6.72 18.23
N HIS A 4 -23.49 -6.03 18.47
CA HIS A 4 -23.42 -4.57 18.53
C HIS A 4 -22.91 -4.03 17.18
N PRO A 5 -23.79 -3.69 16.22
CA PRO A 5 -23.38 -3.18 14.90
C PRO A 5 -22.51 -1.92 14.97
N ALA A 6 -22.65 -1.11 16.04
CA ALA A 6 -21.86 0.10 16.25
C ALA A 6 -20.35 -0.14 16.43
N LYS A 7 -19.95 -1.32 16.93
CA LYS A 7 -18.52 -1.63 17.14
C LYS A 7 -17.82 -1.96 15.83
N THR A 8 -18.49 -2.72 14.97
CA THR A 8 -18.01 -3.13 13.65
C THR A 8 -17.85 -1.93 12.70
N GLU A 9 -18.80 -0.99 12.72
CA GLU A 9 -18.71 0.24 11.92
C GLU A 9 -17.57 1.16 12.38
N GLN A 10 -17.38 1.30 13.69
CA GLN A 10 -16.31 2.13 14.25
C GLN A 10 -14.91 1.51 14.02
N ASP A 11 -14.80 0.18 14.13
CA ASP A 11 -13.57 -0.55 13.80
C ASP A 11 -13.23 -0.44 12.30
N ASN A 12 -14.21 -0.54 11.41
CA ASN A 12 -14.01 -0.36 9.96
C ASN A 12 -13.56 1.07 9.61
N ARG A 13 -14.14 2.08 10.27
CA ARG A 13 -13.73 3.47 10.07
C ARG A 13 -12.27 3.67 10.44
N PHE A 14 -11.83 3.16 11.60
CA PHE A 14 -10.43 3.27 12.02
C PHE A 14 -9.47 2.56 11.05
N VAL A 15 -9.87 1.39 10.53
CA VAL A 15 -9.08 0.65 9.52
C VAL A 15 -8.96 1.45 8.22
N LEU A 16 -10.05 2.06 7.74
CA LEU A 16 -10.05 2.89 6.53
C LEU A 16 -9.21 4.18 6.69
N GLU A 17 -9.29 4.84 7.85
CA GLU A 17 -8.44 5.98 8.20
C GLU A 17 -6.96 5.57 8.18
N SER A 18 -6.62 4.44 8.83
CA SER A 18 -5.25 3.90 8.83
C SER A 18 -4.73 3.54 7.43
N ILE A 19 -5.59 2.97 6.58
CA ILE A 19 -5.24 2.68 5.17
C ILE A 19 -4.93 3.98 4.43
N SER A 20 -5.75 5.02 4.63
CA SER A 20 -5.58 6.30 3.95
C SER A 20 -4.26 6.98 4.33
N GLU A 21 -3.93 7.03 5.63
CA GLU A 21 -2.66 7.58 6.13
C GLU A 21 -1.44 6.80 5.61
N LEU A 22 -1.55 5.47 5.53
CA LEU A 22 -0.47 4.62 4.98
C LEU A 22 -0.30 4.81 3.48
N LEU A 23 -1.39 4.98 2.72
CA LEU A 23 -1.32 5.29 1.30
C LEU A 23 -0.65 6.65 1.09
N GLU A 24 -1.01 7.68 1.84
CA GLU A 24 -0.34 9.00 1.76
C GLU A 24 1.16 8.89 2.04
N SER A 25 1.54 8.17 3.10
CA SER A 25 2.94 7.94 3.47
C SER A 25 3.70 7.17 2.39
N THR A 26 3.07 6.13 1.83
CA THR A 26 3.62 5.34 0.72
C THR A 26 3.83 6.19 -0.52
N GLY A 27 2.85 7.04 -0.87
CA GLY A 27 2.95 7.96 -2.01
C GLY A 27 4.10 8.97 -1.85
N SER A 28 4.28 9.50 -0.64
CA SER A 28 5.41 10.38 -0.31
C SER A 28 6.76 9.70 -0.53
N ASP A 29 6.94 8.48 -0.01
CA ASP A 29 8.18 7.73 -0.19
C ASP A 29 8.44 7.31 -1.65
N ILE A 30 7.39 6.97 -2.41
CA ILE A 30 7.51 6.73 -3.87
C ILE A 30 7.95 8.01 -4.59
N GLY A 31 7.40 9.17 -4.23
CA GLY A 31 7.80 10.47 -4.78
C GLY A 31 9.25 10.83 -4.48
N ARG A 32 9.72 10.51 -3.26
CA ARG A 32 11.14 10.65 -2.90
C ARG A 32 12.00 9.68 -3.72
N LEU A 33 11.58 8.43 -3.88
CA LEU A 33 12.32 7.43 -4.64
C LEU A 33 12.46 7.80 -6.13
N SER A 34 11.40 8.36 -6.74
CA SER A 34 11.37 8.76 -8.15
C SER A 34 12.22 9.98 -8.47
N THR A 35 12.36 10.89 -7.51
CA THR A 35 13.22 12.08 -7.65
C THR A 35 14.69 11.79 -7.30
N THR A 36 14.98 10.73 -6.53
CA THR A 36 16.32 10.48 -5.99
C THR A 36 17.11 9.34 -6.68
N CYS A 37 16.49 8.20 -7.02
CA CYS A 37 17.18 7.05 -7.68
C CYS A 37 16.58 6.74 -9.05
N CYS A 38 15.27 6.52 -9.08
CA CYS A 38 14.63 5.86 -10.19
C CYS A 38 13.79 6.88 -10.94
N GLN A 39 14.44 7.73 -11.75
CA GLN A 39 13.73 8.62 -12.65
C GLN A 39 12.76 7.79 -13.50
N PRO A 40 11.45 8.08 -13.47
CA PRO A 40 10.44 7.30 -14.18
C PRO A 40 10.76 7.17 -15.68
N GLU A 41 11.37 8.18 -16.28
CA GLU A 41 11.74 8.21 -17.70
C GLU A 41 12.82 7.18 -18.05
N LYS A 42 13.57 6.68 -17.06
CA LYS A 42 14.71 5.76 -17.22
C LYS A 42 14.51 4.40 -16.57
N SER A 43 13.35 4.17 -15.93
CA SER A 43 13.08 2.94 -15.16
C SER A 43 11.67 2.44 -15.40
N GLU A 44 11.54 1.37 -16.19
CA GLU A 44 10.27 0.68 -16.42
C GLU A 44 9.64 0.20 -15.11
N ARG A 45 10.46 -0.24 -14.14
CA ARG A 45 9.99 -0.66 -12.82
C ARG A 45 9.40 0.49 -12.02
N MET A 46 10.00 1.68 -12.08
CA MET A 46 9.41 2.85 -11.44
C MET A 46 8.12 3.28 -12.13
N GLN A 47 8.05 3.23 -13.46
CA GLN A 47 6.79 3.51 -14.15
C GLN A 47 5.70 2.50 -13.77
N ALA A 48 6.05 1.22 -13.64
CA ALA A 48 5.13 0.20 -13.16
C ALA A 48 4.65 0.52 -11.74
N LEU A 49 5.55 0.84 -10.83
CA LEU A 49 5.22 1.23 -9.46
C LEU A 49 4.24 2.42 -9.40
N LEU A 50 4.50 3.47 -10.18
CA LEU A 50 3.62 4.64 -10.26
C LEU A 50 2.25 4.31 -10.86
N ARG A 51 2.18 3.38 -11.83
CA ARG A 51 0.91 2.92 -12.41
C ARG A 51 0.09 2.14 -11.40
N GLU A 52 0.69 1.21 -10.68
CA GLU A 52 0.00 0.44 -9.63
C GLU A 52 -0.50 1.38 -8.52
N PHE A 53 0.33 2.33 -8.09
CA PHE A 53 -0.03 3.29 -7.06
C PHE A 53 -1.17 4.23 -7.47
N LYS A 54 -1.27 4.58 -8.76
CA LYS A 54 -2.39 5.39 -9.27
C LYS A 54 -3.73 4.63 -9.24
N GLN A 55 -3.70 3.31 -9.34
CA GLN A 55 -4.92 2.49 -9.35
C GLN A 55 -5.53 2.41 -7.95
N VAL A 56 -4.71 2.28 -6.90
CA VAL A 56 -5.23 2.11 -5.52
C VAL A 56 -5.92 3.35 -4.94
N GLY A 57 -5.61 4.55 -5.47
CA GLY A 57 -6.22 5.82 -5.05
C GLY A 57 -7.61 6.11 -5.62
N GLN A 58 -8.21 5.18 -6.38
CA GLN A 58 -9.56 5.34 -6.91
C GLN A 58 -10.62 4.98 -5.85
N PRO A 59 -11.79 5.63 -5.82
CA PRO A 59 -12.86 5.27 -4.89
C PRO A 59 -13.40 3.88 -5.24
N TYR A 60 -13.46 2.99 -4.24
CA TYR A 60 -13.94 1.62 -4.38
C TYR A 60 -15.00 1.28 -3.32
N GLU A 61 -15.91 0.35 -3.62
CA GLU A 61 -16.81 -0.23 -2.61
C GLU A 61 -16.02 -1.08 -1.60
N CYS A 62 -16.39 -1.02 -0.31
CA CYS A 62 -15.59 -1.51 0.82
C CYS A 62 -15.11 -2.98 0.71
N VAL A 63 -15.97 -3.89 0.27
CA VAL A 63 -15.60 -5.32 0.09
C VAL A 63 -14.63 -5.49 -1.07
N SER A 64 -14.90 -4.83 -2.20
CA SER A 64 -13.99 -4.83 -3.36
C SER A 64 -12.67 -4.12 -3.06
N TYR A 65 -12.65 -3.22 -2.07
CA TYR A 65 -11.47 -2.46 -1.70
C TYR A 65 -10.43 -3.32 -0.98
N GLY A 66 -10.86 -4.23 -0.11
CA GLY A 66 -9.95 -5.19 0.55
C GLY A 66 -9.20 -6.08 -0.43
N ASP A 67 -9.91 -6.69 -1.39
CA ASP A 67 -9.28 -7.53 -2.42
C ASP A 67 -8.30 -6.74 -3.32
N LYS A 68 -8.70 -5.52 -3.72
CA LYS A 68 -7.84 -4.65 -4.52
C LYS A 68 -6.60 -4.19 -3.77
N LEU A 69 -6.71 -3.92 -2.47
CA LEU A 69 -5.56 -3.58 -1.63
C LEU A 69 -4.59 -4.74 -1.48
N ILE A 70 -5.09 -5.97 -1.37
CA ILE A 70 -4.27 -7.18 -1.34
C ILE A 70 -3.50 -7.32 -2.67
N GLU A 71 -4.21 -7.26 -3.79
CA GLU A 71 -3.59 -7.36 -5.12
C GLU A 71 -2.56 -6.24 -5.36
N PHE A 72 -2.90 -5.01 -4.96
CA PHE A 72 -2.00 -3.87 -4.99
C PHE A 72 -0.75 -4.12 -4.16
N ALA A 73 -0.89 -4.61 -2.93
CA ALA A 73 0.23 -4.84 -2.02
C ALA A 73 1.17 -5.95 -2.55
N GLU A 74 0.62 -7.03 -3.10
CA GLU A 74 1.41 -8.13 -3.69
C GLU A 74 2.23 -7.65 -4.90
N LYS A 75 1.57 -6.97 -5.86
CA LYS A 75 2.24 -6.44 -7.06
C LYS A 75 3.30 -5.41 -6.70
N THR A 76 2.93 -4.47 -5.84
CA THR A 76 3.81 -3.37 -5.46
C THR A 76 5.00 -3.85 -4.65
N GLY A 77 4.79 -4.79 -3.72
CA GLY A 77 5.85 -5.43 -2.94
C GLY A 77 6.87 -6.15 -3.83
N SER A 78 6.40 -6.87 -4.86
CA SER A 78 7.27 -7.51 -5.85
C SER A 78 8.14 -6.51 -6.63
N ILE A 79 7.54 -5.41 -7.10
CA ILE A 79 8.26 -4.35 -7.83
C ILE A 79 9.31 -3.69 -6.93
N ILE A 80 8.94 -3.30 -5.71
CA ILE A 80 9.83 -2.66 -4.74
C ILE A 80 10.98 -3.61 -4.38
N GLY A 81 10.72 -4.88 -4.10
CA GLY A 81 11.76 -5.88 -3.82
C GLY A 81 12.74 -6.04 -4.97
N GLY A 82 12.25 -6.10 -6.21
CA GLY A 82 13.10 -6.15 -7.40
C GLY A 82 13.96 -4.89 -7.58
N MET A 83 13.42 -3.71 -7.25
CA MET A 83 14.18 -2.45 -7.28
C MET A 83 15.21 -2.38 -6.15
N HIS A 84 14.88 -2.88 -4.97
CA HIS A 84 15.75 -2.90 -3.80
C HIS A 84 17.02 -3.73 -4.06
N VAL A 85 16.88 -4.93 -4.62
CA VAL A 85 18.01 -5.80 -4.96
C VAL A 85 18.90 -5.19 -6.06
N THR A 86 18.39 -4.25 -6.88
CA THR A 86 19.09 -3.71 -8.05
C THR A 86 19.61 -2.27 -7.90
N CYS A 87 19.05 -1.42 -7.03
CA CYS A 87 19.55 -0.06 -6.74
C CYS A 87 20.45 -0.09 -5.48
N CYS A 88 21.75 -0.40 -5.66
CA CYS A 88 22.75 -0.59 -4.59
C CYS A 88 23.30 0.71 -3.97
N SER A 89 22.46 1.55 -3.35
CA SER A 89 22.95 2.72 -2.60
C SER A 89 22.53 2.66 -1.12
N PRO A 90 23.48 2.70 -0.17
CA PRO A 90 23.21 2.64 1.27
C PRO A 90 22.22 3.71 1.75
N ASP A 91 22.26 4.89 1.14
CA ASP A 91 21.38 6.02 1.50
C ASP A 91 19.92 5.78 1.09
N ARG A 92 19.63 4.71 0.34
CA ARG A 92 18.33 4.39 -0.24
C ARG A 92 17.71 3.12 0.34
N GLU A 93 18.52 2.29 1.00
CA GLU A 93 18.10 1.11 1.75
C GLU A 93 16.91 1.44 2.66
N GLN A 94 17.01 2.57 3.40
CA GLN A 94 15.97 2.99 4.32
C GLN A 94 14.63 3.31 3.63
N ILE A 95 14.68 3.88 2.41
CA ILE A 95 13.46 4.19 1.64
C ILE A 95 12.78 2.88 1.20
N TYR A 96 13.55 1.92 0.70
CA TYR A 96 13.01 0.60 0.31
C TYR A 96 12.44 -0.16 1.50
N GLN A 97 13.12 -0.15 2.65
CA GLN A 97 12.63 -0.77 3.88
C GLN A 97 11.33 -0.14 4.37
N ASN A 98 11.23 1.19 4.34
CA ASN A 98 10.00 1.91 4.71
C ASN A 98 8.85 1.56 3.76
N LEU A 99 9.10 1.57 2.44
CA LEU A 99 8.11 1.18 1.44
C LEU A 99 7.62 -0.25 1.65
N LEU A 100 8.52 -1.23 1.80
CA LEU A 100 8.13 -2.62 2.08
C LEU A 100 7.33 -2.76 3.38
N LYS A 101 7.69 -1.99 4.42
CA LYS A 101 6.95 -1.95 5.68
C LYS A 101 5.53 -1.41 5.48
N HIS A 102 5.36 -0.28 4.78
CA HIS A 102 4.04 0.28 4.52
C HIS A 102 3.17 -0.67 3.69
N ILE A 103 3.75 -1.30 2.65
CA ILE A 103 3.03 -2.29 1.83
C ILE A 103 2.58 -3.50 2.66
N ASN A 104 3.45 -4.00 3.54
CA ASN A 104 3.06 -5.10 4.43
C ASN A 104 1.95 -4.68 5.41
N GLN A 105 1.97 -3.45 5.92
CA GLN A 105 0.90 -2.93 6.77
C GLN A 105 -0.42 -2.79 6.01
N LEU A 106 -0.40 -2.31 4.76
CA LEU A 106 -1.58 -2.25 3.89
C LEU A 106 -2.17 -3.64 3.63
N PHE A 107 -1.33 -4.64 3.38
CA PHE A 107 -1.76 -6.03 3.21
C PHE A 107 -2.49 -6.55 4.45
N LEU A 108 -1.93 -6.33 5.65
CA LEU A 108 -2.56 -6.76 6.91
C LEU A 108 -3.89 -6.03 7.17
N LEU A 109 -3.95 -4.72 6.92
CA LEU A 109 -5.19 -3.95 7.08
C LEU A 109 -6.26 -4.36 6.07
N ALA A 110 -5.87 -4.72 4.84
CA ALA A 110 -6.78 -5.22 3.83
C ALA A 110 -7.41 -6.55 4.24
N TRP A 111 -6.63 -7.47 4.80
CA TRP A 111 -7.16 -8.70 5.40
C TRP A 111 -8.06 -8.44 6.60
N ARG A 112 -7.75 -7.45 7.43
CA ARG A 112 -8.62 -7.04 8.52
C ARG A 112 -9.96 -6.49 8.01
N LEU A 113 -9.94 -5.66 6.97
CA LEU A 113 -11.14 -5.14 6.31
C LEU A 113 -12.02 -6.27 5.77
N LYS A 114 -11.39 -7.29 5.15
CA LYS A 114 -12.10 -8.50 4.68
C LYS A 114 -12.63 -9.36 5.82
N GLY A 115 -11.85 -9.56 6.88
CA GLY A 115 -12.24 -10.38 8.03
C GLY A 115 -13.43 -9.78 8.78
N VAL A 116 -13.49 -8.45 8.90
CA VAL A 116 -14.61 -7.72 9.51
C VAL A 116 -15.85 -7.70 8.60
N ALA A 117 -15.69 -7.84 7.28
CA ALA A 117 -16.81 -7.92 6.33
C ALA A 117 -17.53 -9.29 6.32
N HIS A 118 -16.99 -10.30 7.00
CA HIS A 118 -17.53 -11.66 7.06
C HIS A 118 -18.22 -12.02 8.40
N GLU A 119 -18.35 -11.08 9.34
CA GLU A 119 -19.08 -11.26 10.62
C GLU A 119 -20.49 -10.67 10.62
#